data_AF-A0A547PNC1-F1
#
_entry.id   AF-A0A547PNC1-F1
#
_cell.length_a   1.000
_cell.length_b   1.000
_cell.length_c   1.000
_cell.angle_alpha   90.00
_cell.angle_beta   90.00
_cell.angle_gamma   90.00
#
_symmetry.space_group_name_H-M   'P 1'
#
loop_
_entity.id
_entity.type
_entity.pdbx_description
1 polymer ?
#
loop_
_entity_poly.entity_id
_entity_poly.type
_entity_poly.pdbx_seq_one_letter_code
_entity_poly.pdbx_strand_id
1 'polypeptide(L)'
;MITANTERTPLSVGTALIAPADYPDNIYQLDHRLLAARFNTWSDTTHYSFLRTVHRDNKSQPRRTGEQQDLTQREIAQILKDGFGRKPAFFKHDAWAFEAETSALRARTATCC
;
A
#
# COMPACT_ATOMS: atom_id res chain seq x y z
N MET A 1 -0.49 9.70 -11.84
CA MET A 1 0.69 10.44 -11.35
C MET A 1 1.17 9.72 -10.10
N ILE A 2 2.46 9.35 -10.02
CA ILE A 2 3.04 8.67 -8.84
C ILE A 2 3.75 9.74 -8.02
N THR A 3 3.49 9.77 -6.72
CA THR A 3 4.06 10.76 -5.79
C THR A 3 4.82 10.07 -4.67
N ALA A 4 5.91 10.68 -4.21
CA ALA A 4 6.51 10.35 -2.93
C ALA A 4 5.74 11.12 -1.85
N ASN A 5 5.35 10.41 -0.78
CA ASN A 5 4.69 11.02 0.37
C ASN A 5 5.53 10.71 1.61
N THR A 6 5.87 11.73 2.37
CA THR A 6 6.51 11.63 3.69
C THR A 6 5.51 12.11 4.71
N GLU A 7 5.13 11.26 5.67
CA GLU A 7 4.12 11.62 6.66
C GLU A 7 4.75 12.02 7.99
N ARG A 8 4.10 12.92 8.72
CA ARG A 8 4.62 13.44 10.00
C ARG A 8 4.65 12.36 11.08
N THR A 9 3.68 11.45 11.04
CA THR A 9 3.62 10.27 11.91
C THR A 9 3.56 9.02 11.04
N PRO A 10 3.98 7.85 11.55
CA PRO A 10 3.90 6.61 10.80
C PRO A 10 2.47 6.39 10.27
N LEU A 11 2.34 6.31 8.94
CA LEU A 11 1.19 5.66 8.33
C LEU A 11 1.26 4.22 8.80
N SER A 12 0.30 3.75 9.58
CA SER A 12 0.29 2.39 10.11
C SER A 12 0.16 1.33 9.03
N VAL A 13 1.20 1.21 8.21
CA VAL A 13 1.33 0.29 7.11
C VAL A 13 2.47 -0.64 7.48
N GLY A 14 2.19 -1.94 7.46
CA GLY A 14 3.15 -2.95 7.90
C GLY A 14 3.46 -2.88 9.39
N THR A 15 2.56 -2.33 10.20
CA THR A 15 2.73 -2.26 11.65
C THR A 15 2.52 -3.63 12.29
N ALA A 16 3.35 -3.91 13.29
CA ALA A 16 3.22 -5.07 14.16
C ALA A 16 3.37 -4.61 15.62
N LEU A 17 2.58 -5.21 16.51
CA LEU A 17 2.74 -5.04 17.94
C LEU A 17 3.53 -6.22 18.49
N ILE A 18 4.64 -5.92 19.17
CA ILE A 18 5.41 -6.92 19.90
C ILE A 18 5.11 -6.72 21.38
N ALA A 19 4.39 -7.67 21.97
CA ALA A 19 3.96 -7.62 23.37
C ALA A 19 3.90 -9.03 23.97
N PRO A 20 3.91 -9.16 25.32
CA PRO A 20 3.64 -10.42 26.00
C PRO A 20 2.30 -11.06 25.58
N ALA A 21 2.17 -12.38 25.75
CA ALA A 21 1.00 -13.13 25.32
C ALA A 21 -0.30 -12.72 26.06
N ASP A 22 -0.18 -12.17 27.27
CA ASP A 22 -1.28 -11.69 28.11
C ASP A 22 -1.56 -10.18 27.92
N TYR A 23 -0.93 -9.54 26.93
CA TYR A 23 -1.14 -8.12 26.66
C TYR A 23 -2.58 -7.87 26.15
N PRO A 24 -3.34 -6.97 26.78
CA PRO A 24 -4.79 -6.86 26.53
C PRO A 24 -5.15 -6.07 25.26
N ASP A 25 -4.24 -5.24 24.75
CA ASP A 25 -4.51 -4.30 23.66
C ASP A 25 -3.96 -4.79 22.31
N ASN A 26 -4.48 -4.22 21.22
CA ASN A 26 -3.93 -4.40 19.89
C ASN A 26 -3.91 -3.09 19.08
N ILE A 27 -3.08 -3.05 18.03
CA ILE A 27 -2.87 -1.86 17.19
C ILE A 27 -4.08 -1.44 16.37
N TYR A 28 -5.10 -2.30 16.22
CA TYR A 28 -6.29 -2.03 15.42
C TYR A 28 -7.47 -1.47 16.21
N GLN A 29 -7.40 -1.47 17.55
CA GLN A 29 -8.41 -0.85 18.40
C GLN A 29 -8.36 0.69 18.38
N LEU A 30 -7.31 1.26 17.80
CA LEU A 30 -7.04 2.69 17.84
C LEU A 30 -6.98 3.29 16.44
N ASP A 31 -7.13 4.63 16.38
CA ASP A 31 -6.69 5.34 15.19
C ASP A 31 -5.20 5.07 15.00
N HIS A 32 -4.92 4.41 13.90
CA HIS A 32 -3.61 3.92 13.55
C HIS A 32 -2.62 5.07 13.29
N ARG A 33 -3.10 6.31 13.13
CA ARG A 33 -2.25 7.53 13.13
C ARG A 33 -1.79 7.96 14.53
N LEU A 34 -2.40 7.44 15.59
CA LEU A 34 -2.09 7.75 16.99
C LEU A 34 -1.20 6.70 17.66
N LEU A 35 -0.70 5.70 16.91
CA LEU A 35 0.14 4.64 17.47
C LEU A 35 1.36 5.19 18.21
N ALA A 36 2.05 6.18 17.63
CA ALA A 36 3.21 6.82 18.26
C ALA A 36 2.88 7.61 19.54
N ALA A 37 1.60 7.95 19.76
CA ALA A 37 1.15 8.59 21.00
C ALA A 37 0.78 7.58 22.10
N ARG A 38 0.62 6.29 21.76
CA ARG A 38 0.12 5.25 22.68
C ARG A 38 1.14 4.15 22.96
N PHE A 39 2.01 3.86 22.02
CA PHE A 39 3.02 2.81 22.11
C PHE A 39 4.40 3.36 21.83
N ASN A 40 5.40 2.78 22.49
CA ASN A 40 6.78 2.92 22.05
C ASN A 40 6.88 2.40 20.62
N THR A 41 7.15 3.31 19.69
CA THR A 41 7.11 3.03 18.26
C THR A 41 8.51 3.09 17.70
N TRP A 42 8.95 2.01 17.06
CA TRP A 42 10.12 2.02 16.21
C TRP A 42 9.67 2.23 14.76
N SER A 43 10.27 3.20 14.08
CA SER A 43 9.99 3.49 12.67
C SER A 43 11.27 3.47 11.86
N ASP A 44 11.31 2.65 10.81
CA ASP A 44 12.35 2.72 9.80
C ASP A 44 11.94 3.68 8.67
N THR A 45 12.71 4.76 8.52
CA THR A 45 12.51 5.77 7.47
C THR A 45 13.59 5.70 6.38
N THR A 46 14.47 4.71 6.43
CA THR A 46 15.60 4.58 5.50
C THR A 46 15.20 3.98 4.16
N HIS A 47 14.06 3.29 4.10
CA HIS A 47 13.55 2.64 2.89
C HIS A 47 12.15 3.14 2.51
N TYR A 48 11.87 3.15 1.21
CA TYR A 48 10.53 3.40 0.72
C TYR A 48 9.61 2.22 1.05
N SER A 49 8.51 2.53 1.74
CA SER A 49 7.37 1.62 1.81
C SER A 49 6.47 1.84 0.61
N PHE A 50 6.21 0.77 -0.15
CA PHE A 50 5.36 0.84 -1.34
C PHE A 50 3.90 0.66 -0.98
N LEU A 51 3.15 1.76 -1.04
CA LEU A 51 1.72 1.76 -0.79
C LEU A 51 0.97 1.70 -2.12
N ARG A 52 0.18 0.64 -2.34
CA ARG A 52 -0.90 0.73 -3.34
C ARG A 52 -1.98 1.62 -2.72
N THR A 53 -1.96 2.91 -2.98
CA THR A 53 -3.03 3.78 -2.50
C THR A 53 -4.32 3.42 -3.23
N VAL A 54 -5.34 3.06 -2.44
CA VAL A 54 -6.74 3.47 -2.67
C VAL A 54 -7.34 2.84 -3.92
N HIS A 55 -8.04 1.70 -3.76
CA HIS A 55 -9.01 1.26 -4.76
C HIS A 55 -9.94 2.42 -5.10
N ARG A 56 -10.47 2.49 -6.33
CA ARG A 56 -11.36 3.59 -6.78
C ARG A 56 -12.52 3.88 -5.80
N ASP A 57 -12.89 2.87 -5.03
CA ASP A 57 -13.94 2.77 -4.02
C ASP A 57 -13.48 2.95 -2.56
N ASN A 58 -12.23 3.32 -2.30
CA ASN A 58 -11.80 3.61 -0.94
C ASN A 58 -12.48 4.89 -0.43
N LYS A 59 -13.48 4.72 0.44
CA LYS A 59 -14.32 5.78 1.01
C LYS A 59 -13.62 6.60 2.11
N SER A 60 -12.38 6.30 2.46
CA SER A 60 -11.64 7.11 3.41
C SER A 60 -11.20 8.42 2.75
N GLN A 61 -11.56 9.59 3.30
CA GLN A 61 -10.95 10.86 2.91
C GLN A 61 -9.53 10.91 3.48
N PRO A 62 -8.47 10.67 2.67
CA PRO A 62 -7.14 10.52 3.22
C PRO A 62 -6.60 11.91 3.61
N ARG A 63 -6.37 12.11 4.91
CA ARG A 63 -5.70 13.31 5.41
C ARG A 63 -4.19 13.11 5.41
N ARG A 64 -3.49 13.88 4.59
CA ARG A 64 -2.02 13.93 4.58
C ARG A 64 -1.54 14.97 5.59
N THR A 65 -0.45 14.68 6.29
CA THR A 65 0.08 15.54 7.36
C THR A 65 1.54 15.97 7.17
N GLY A 66 2.23 15.37 6.21
CA GLY A 66 3.59 15.75 5.83
C GLY A 66 3.71 16.22 4.38
N GLU A 67 4.84 15.91 3.76
CA GLU A 67 5.24 16.42 2.44
C GLU A 67 4.83 15.48 1.31
N GLN A 68 4.52 16.08 0.16
CA GLN A 68 4.26 15.36 -1.08
C GLN A 68 5.13 15.95 -2.18
N GLN A 69 5.82 15.08 -2.90
CA GLN A 69 6.63 15.44 -4.05
C GLN A 69 6.18 14.65 -5.28
N ASP A 70 5.98 15.36 -6.38
CA ASP A 70 5.79 14.74 -7.69
C ASP A 70 7.12 14.13 -8.14
N LEU A 71 7.08 12.85 -8.51
CA LEU A 71 8.27 12.15 -8.99
C LEU A 71 8.35 12.22 -10.52
N THR A 72 9.54 12.48 -11.03
CA THR A 72 9.85 12.35 -12.44
C THR A 72 9.80 10.87 -12.87
N GLN A 73 9.61 10.62 -14.16
CA GLN A 73 9.63 9.25 -14.70
C GLN A 73 10.95 8.52 -14.44
N ARG A 74 12.07 9.27 -14.38
CA ARG A 74 13.39 8.74 -14.06
C ARG A 74 13.47 8.28 -12.61
N GLU A 75 13.00 9.10 -11.67
CA GLU A 75 12.98 8.76 -10.23
C GLU A 75 12.07 7.56 -9.98
N ILE A 76 10.88 7.53 -10.56
CA ILE A 76 9.95 6.40 -10.48
C ILE A 76 10.64 5.11 -10.98
N ALA A 77 11.32 5.18 -12.13
CA ALA A 77 11.98 4.02 -12.70
C ALA A 77 13.13 3.50 -11.82
N GLN A 78 13.88 4.41 -11.20
CA GLN A 78 14.98 4.04 -10.30
C GLN A 78 14.44 3.39 -9.02
N ILE A 79 13.46 4.02 -8.35
CA ILE A 79 12.84 3.52 -7.13
C ILE A 79 12.23 2.13 -7.34
N LEU A 80 11.51 1.91 -8.45
CA LEU A 80 10.91 0.60 -8.75
C LEU A 80 11.96 -0.46 -9.09
N LYS A 81 13.07 -0.06 -9.72
CA LYS A 81 14.19 -0.97 -9.99
C LYS A 81 14.88 -1.37 -8.69
N ASP A 82 15.11 -0.44 -7.78
CA ASP A 82 15.80 -0.72 -6.52
C ASP A 82 14.92 -1.53 -5.56
N GLY A 83 13.62 -1.21 -5.48
CA GLY A 83 12.68 -1.90 -4.59
C GLY A 83 12.19 -3.26 -5.10
N PHE A 84 12.02 -3.42 -6.41
CA PHE A 84 11.41 -4.63 -6.99
C PHE A 84 12.25 -5.31 -8.09
N GLY A 85 13.37 -4.73 -8.51
CA GLY A 85 14.15 -5.22 -9.65
C GLY A 85 13.45 -5.03 -11.01
N ARG A 86 12.43 -4.17 -11.09
CA ARG A 86 11.55 -4.02 -12.28
C ARG A 86 11.42 -2.57 -12.72
N LYS A 87 11.21 -2.35 -14.03
CA LYS A 87 10.91 -1.03 -14.62
C LYS A 87 9.41 -0.71 -14.53
N PRO A 88 8.99 0.57 -14.62
CA PRO A 88 7.58 0.97 -14.50
C PRO A 88 6.64 0.23 -15.46
N ALA A 89 7.11 -0.10 -16.68
CA ALA A 89 6.33 -0.83 -17.68
C ALA A 89 5.82 -2.20 -17.21
N PHE A 90 6.53 -2.85 -16.26
CA PHE A 90 6.13 -4.14 -15.71
C PHE A 90 4.85 -4.05 -14.86
N PHE A 91 4.61 -2.91 -14.21
CA PHE A 91 3.48 -2.71 -13.30
C PHE A 91 2.25 -2.12 -14.00
N LYS A 92 2.33 -1.90 -15.32
CA LYS A 92 1.14 -1.59 -16.10
C LYS A 92 0.27 -2.84 -16.08
N HIS A 93 -0.77 -2.83 -15.26
CA HIS A 93 -1.90 -3.71 -15.48
C HIS A 93 -2.47 -3.36 -16.84
N ASP A 94 -2.36 -4.27 -17.80
CA ASP A 94 -3.32 -4.33 -18.90
C ASP A 94 -4.67 -4.59 -18.23
N ALA A 95 -5.39 -3.51 -17.92
CA ALA A 95 -6.64 -3.52 -17.15
C ALA A 95 -7.77 -4.36 -17.79
N TRP A 96 -7.50 -5.01 -18.93
CA TRP A 96 -8.42 -5.82 -19.71
C TRP A 96 -8.08 -7.32 -19.74
N ALA A 97 -6.90 -7.74 -19.27
CA ALA A 97 -6.51 -9.17 -19.34
C ALA A 97 -7.25 -10.04 -18.31
N PHE A 98 -7.58 -9.51 -17.13
CA PHE A 98 -8.21 -10.26 -16.04
C PHE A 98 -9.72 -10.52 -16.29
N GLU A 99 -10.43 -9.57 -16.92
CA GLU A 99 -11.84 -9.75 -17.27
C GLU A 99 -12.02 -10.74 -18.43
N ALA A 100 -11.09 -10.78 -19.39
CA ALA A 100 -11.13 -11.73 -20.50
C ALA A 100 -10.92 -13.18 -20.01
N GLU A 101 -9.98 -13.41 -19.10
CA GLU A 101 -9.72 -14.74 -18.53
C GLU A 101 -10.86 -15.22 -17.61
N THR A 102 -11.41 -14.34 -16.78
CA THR A 102 -12.54 -14.69 -15.89
C THR A 102 -13.86 -14.86 -16.63
N SER A 103 -14.10 -14.12 -17.71
CA SER A 103 -15.26 -14.30 -18.60
C SER A 103 -15.16 -15.60 -19.40
N ALA A 104 -13.98 -15.92 -19.94
CA ALA A 104 -13.73 -17.19 -20.63
C ALA A 104 -13.87 -18.40 -19.69
N LEU A 105 -13.43 -18.28 -18.43
CA LEU A 105 -13.60 -19.33 -17.43
C LEU A 105 -15.08 -19.53 -17.04
N ARG A 106 -15.83 -18.43 -16.85
CA ARG A 106 -17.28 -18.48 -16.56
C ARG A 106 -18.09 -19.05 -17.72
N ALA A 107 -17.76 -18.71 -18.95
CA ALA A 107 -18.41 -19.25 -20.15
C ALA A 107 -18.19 -20.76 -20.30
N ARG A 108 -16.99 -21.27 -19.98
CA ARG A 108 -16.67 -22.71 -20.01
C ARG A 108 -17.37 -23.51 -18.91
N THR A 109 -17.56 -22.93 -17.73
CA THR A 109 -18.30 -23.59 -16.64
C THR A 109 -19.82 -23.54 -16.81
N ALA A 110 -20.35 -22.60 -17.60
CA ALA A 110 -21.79 -22.49 -17.85
C ALA A 110 -22.32 -23.49 -18.90
N THR A 111 -21.44 -24.19 -19.64
CA THR A 111 -21.83 -25.18 -20.66
C THR A 111 -21.80 -26.64 -20.15
N CYS A 112 -21.54 -26.85 -18.85
CA CYS A 112 -21.37 -28.19 -18.26
C CYS A 112 -22.49 -28.57 -17.26
N CYS A 113 -23.66 -27.93 -17.36
CA CYS A 113 -24.90 -28.35 -16.70
C CYS A 113 -25.96 -28.68 -17.73
#